data_AF-A0A8D6PZI5-F1
#
_entry.id   AF-A0A8D6PZI5-F1
#
_cell.length_a   1.000
_cell.length_b   1.000
_cell.length_c   1.000
_cell.angle_alpha   90.00
_cell.angle_beta   90.00
_cell.angle_gamma   90.00
#
_symmetry.space_group_name_H-M   'P 1'
#
loop_
_entity.id
_entity.type
_entity.pdbx_description
1 polymer ?
#
loop_
_entity_poly.entity_id
_entity_poly.type
_entity_poly.pdbx_seq_one_letter_code
_entity_poly.pdbx_strand_id
1 'polypeptide(L)' 'MHYSIIKPICKKEVIEIDKGSLKTKRKFAFLLEVGDKILKNKEFWANEDVEVVVDYSFTNSKRPKEKIEIYIIENIERE' A
#
# COMPACT_ATOMS: atom_id res chain seq x y z
N MET A 1 -22.73 -8.34 1.07
CA MET A 1 -21.67 -8.22 0.05
C MET A 1 -21.03 -9.59 -0.09
N HIS A 2 -21.19 -10.26 -1.23
CA HIS A 2 -20.64 -11.58 -1.52
C HIS A 2 -19.38 -11.44 -2.38
N TYR A 3 -18.32 -10.85 -1.84
CA TYR A 3 -17.01 -10.94 -2.48
C TYR A 3 -16.10 -11.62 -1.48
N SER A 4 -15.50 -12.73 -1.89
CA SER A 4 -14.56 -13.48 -1.07
C SER A 4 -13.13 -12.98 -1.31
N ILE A 5 -12.86 -12.48 -2.52
CA ILE A 5 -11.51 -12.14 -2.99
C ILE A 5 -11.48 -10.72 -3.57
N ILE A 6 -10.46 -9.96 -3.16
CA ILE A 6 -10.10 -8.64 -3.65
C ILE A 6 -8.80 -8.78 -4.44
N LYS A 7 -8.84 -8.46 -5.74
CA LYS A 7 -7.68 -8.48 -6.64
C LYS A 7 -7.34 -7.03 -7.04
N PRO A 8 -6.41 -6.37 -6.34
CA PRO A 8 -6.02 -5.01 -6.67
C PRO A 8 -5.03 -5.03 -7.85
N ILE A 9 -5.37 -4.31 -8.93
CA ILE A 9 -4.47 -4.04 -10.05
C ILE A 9 -3.64 -2.82 -9.64
N CYS A 10 -2.34 -3.05 -9.41
CA CYS A 10 -1.46 -2.02 -8.86
C CYS A 10 -0.33 -1.63 -9.81
N LYS A 11 0.03 -0.34 -9.79
CA LYS A 11 1.25 0.19 -10.39
C LYS A 11 2.38 0.22 -9.36
N LYS A 12 3.55 -0.33 -9.74
CA LYS A 12 4.75 -0.31 -8.91
C LYS A 12 5.44 1.04 -8.98
N GLU A 13 5.81 1.59 -7.83
CA GLU A 13 6.61 2.80 -7.71
C GLU A 13 7.71 2.59 -6.64
N VAL A 14 8.92 3.08 -6.92
CA VAL A 14 10.04 3.00 -5.98
C VAL A 14 10.29 4.40 -5.45
N ILE A 15 10.11 4.58 -4.15
CA ILE A 15 10.29 5.87 -3.48
C ILE A 15 11.47 5.81 -2.52
N GLU A 16 12.16 6.93 -2.37
CA GLU A 16 13.24 7.10 -1.40
C GLU A 16 12.72 7.90 -0.20
N ILE A 17 12.88 7.34 1.00
CA ILE A 17 12.36 7.91 2.24
C ILE A 17 13.46 7.97 3.30
N ASP A 18 13.26 8.82 4.31
CA ASP A 18 14.04 8.76 5.54
C ASP A 18 13.76 7.44 6.27
N LYS A 19 14.81 6.73 6.70
CA LYS A 19 14.66 5.45 7.39
C LYS A 19 13.76 5.58 8.62
N GLY A 20 12.70 4.78 8.67
CA GLY A 20 11.72 4.80 9.76
C GLY A 20 10.71 5.96 9.72
N SER A 21 10.65 6.73 8.62
CA SER A 21 9.62 7.77 8.43
C SER A 21 8.33 7.27 7.81
N LEU A 22 8.29 6.00 7.37
CA LEU A 22 7.11 5.40 6.75
C LEU A 22 5.98 5.27 7.77
N LYS A 23 4.83 5.88 7.47
CA LYS A 23 3.60 5.70 8.24
C LYS A 23 2.64 4.82 7.46
N THR A 24 2.31 3.68 8.04
CA THR A 24 1.31 2.74 7.53
C THR A 24 0.09 2.70 8.44
N LYS A 25 -1.05 2.27 7.87
CA LYS A 25 -2.26 1.90 8.62
C LYS A 25 -2.73 0.53 8.13
N ARG A 26 -3.44 -0.19 9.00
CA ARG A 26 -4.14 -1.41 8.61
C ARG A 26 -5.56 -1.08 8.17
N LYS A 27 -5.97 -1.60 7.01
CA LYS A 27 -7.34 -1.59 6.52
C LYS A 27 -7.71 -3.02 6.16
N PHE A 28 -8.98 -3.39 6.30
CA PHE A 28 -9.47 -4.61 5.67
C PHE A 28 -9.40 -4.48 4.14
N ALA A 29 -9.14 -5.57 3.44
CA ALA A 29 -9.02 -5.59 1.98
C ALA A 29 -10.29 -5.07 1.28
N PHE A 30 -11.48 -5.34 1.84
CA PHE A 30 -12.74 -4.84 1.28
C PHE A 30 -12.90 -3.30 1.37
N LEU A 31 -12.10 -2.64 2.20
CA LEU A 31 -12.06 -1.17 2.37
C LEU A 31 -10.96 -0.51 1.53
N LEU A 32 -10.28 -1.28 0.67
CA LEU A 32 -9.31 -0.72 -0.27
C LEU A 32 -10.03 0.07 -1.36
N GLU A 33 -9.41 1.19 -1.72
CA GLU A 33 -9.91 2.12 -2.72
C GLU A 33 -8.84 2.42 -3.78
N VAL A 34 -9.27 2.84 -4.97
CA VAL A 34 -8.34 3.29 -6.02
C VAL A 34 -7.55 4.50 -5.50
N GLY A 35 -6.24 4.48 -5.66
CA GLY A 35 -5.31 5.46 -5.13
C GLY A 35 -4.70 5.10 -3.78
N ASP A 36 -5.20 4.07 -3.07
CA ASP A 36 -4.51 3.54 -1.89
C ASP A 36 -3.14 2.97 -2.31
N LYS A 37 -2.15 3.13 -1.43
CA LYS A 37 -0.78 2.67 -1.61
C LYS A 37 -0.53 1.48 -0.71
N ILE A 38 -0.25 0.31 -1.25
CA ILE A 38 0.00 -0.92 -0.47
C ILE A 38 1.46 -1.36 -0.58
N LEU A 39 1.95 -2.07 0.44
CA LEU A 39 3.32 -2.60 0.46
C LEU A 39 3.46 -3.97 -0.19
N LYS A 40 2.34 -4.67 -0.42
CA LYS A 40 2.32 -6.02 -1.00
C LYS A 40 1.30 -6.08 -2.12
N ASN A 41 1.75 -6.40 -3.32
CA ASN A 41 0.87 -6.68 -4.45
C ASN A 41 0.54 -8.18 -4.48
N LYS A 42 -0.64 -8.55 -4.02
CA LYS A 42 -1.19 -9.91 -4.08
C LYS A 42 -2.71 -9.86 -4.07
N GLU A 43 -3.33 -11.01 -4.27
CA GLU A 43 -4.75 -11.20 -4.02
C GLU A 43 -5.00 -11.27 -2.50
N PHE A 44 -6.08 -10.67 -2.05
CA PHE A 44 -6.46 -10.61 -0.65
C PHE A 44 -7.84 -11.23 -0.45
N TRP A 45 -8.03 -11.89 0.68
CA TRP A 45 -9.38 -12.22 1.12
C TRP A 45 -10.06 -10.95 1.62
N ALA A 46 -11.38 -10.81 1.44
CA ALA A 46 -12.10 -9.60 1.81
C ALA A 46 -11.82 -9.16 3.27
N ASN A 47 -11.76 -10.11 4.20
CA ASN A 47 -11.52 -9.87 5.63
C ASN A 47 -10.03 -9.85 6.03
N GLU A 48 -9.11 -9.93 5.07
CA GLU A 48 -7.68 -9.88 5.35
C GLU A 48 -7.24 -8.43 5.65
N ASP A 49 -6.33 -8.29 6.62
CA ASP A 49 -5.69 -7.01 6.91
C ASP A 49 -4.62 -6.68 5.87
N VAL A 50 -4.74 -5.49 5.29
CA VAL A 50 -3.81 -4.94 4.31
C VAL A 50 -3.16 -3.70 4.89
N GLU A 51 -1.83 -3.65 4.76
CA GLU A 51 -1.03 -2.52 5.22
C GLU A 51 -0.93 -1.47 4.12
N VAL A 52 -1.52 -0.30 4.39
CA VAL A 52 -1.65 0.83 3.46
C VAL A 52 -0.74 1.96 3.92
N VAL A 53 0.09 2.48 3.01
CA VAL A 53 0.95 3.64 3.22
C VAL A 53 0.09 4.90 3.27
N VAL A 54 0.18 5.63 4.38
CA VAL A 54 -0.56 6.88 4.60
C VAL A 54 0.32 8.08 4.25
N ASP A 55 1.57 8.05 4.71
CA ASP A 55 2.47 9.18 4.64
C ASP A 55 3.93 8.69 4.76
N TYR A 56 4.86 9.48 4.24
CA TYR A 56 6.30 9.27 4.37
C TYR A 56 7.02 10.60 4.28
N SER A 57 8.13 10.74 5.01
CA SER A 57 8.94 11.96 4.94
C SER A 57 10.25 11.72 4.19
N PHE A 58 10.59 12.67 3.33
CA PHE A 58 11.91 12.78 2.72
C PHE A 58 12.48 14.17 3.03
N THR A 59 13.55 14.22 3.82
CA THR A 59 14.22 15.46 4.20
C THR A 59 15.66 15.50 3.67
N ASN A 60 16.23 16.65 3.33
CA ASN A 60 17.63 16.71 2.88
C ASN A 60 18.66 16.60 4.04
N SER A 61 18.31 15.86 5.10
CA SER A 61 19.09 15.71 6.33
C SER A 61 20.12 14.57 6.20
N LYS A 62 21.07 14.49 7.16
CA LYS A 62 22.03 13.38 7.29
C LYS A 62 21.38 12.04 7.70
N ARG A 63 20.04 11.96 7.75
CA ARG A 63 19.34 10.72 8.13
C ARG A 63 19.58 9.65 7.06
N PRO A 64 19.80 8.38 7.48
CA PRO A 64 19.94 7.29 6.53
C PRO A 64 18.68 7.17 5.67
N LYS A 65 18.89 6.95 4.37
CA LYS A 65 17.83 6.80 3.38
C LYS A 65 17.56 5.34 3.11
N GLU A 66 16.29 5.02 2.83
CA GLU A 66 15.90 3.71 2.34
C GLU A 66 15.02 3.86 1.11
N LYS A 67 15.18 2.92 0.17
CA LYS A 67 14.30 2.79 -0.99
C LYS A 67 13.27 1.72 -0.67
N ILE A 68 12.01 2.07 -0.81
CA ILE A 68 10.90 1.14 -0.63
C ILE A 68 10.09 1.04 -1.90
N GLU A 69 9.55 -0.15 -2.14
CA GLU A 69 8.63 -0.39 -3.24
C GLU A 69 7.20 -0.24 -2.70
N ILE A 70 6.43 0.64 -3.32
CA ILE A 70 5.00 0.81 -3.05
C ILE A 70 4.21 0.44 -4.29
N TYR A 71 2.98 -0.01 -4.08
CA TYR A 71 2.06 -0.40 -5.12
C TYR A 71 0.81 0.47 -5.02
N ILE A 72 0.57 1.30 -6.03
CA ILE A 72 -0.59 2.20 -6.08
C ILE A 72 -1.73 1.44 -6.76
N ILE A 73 -2.85 1.30 -6.08
CA ILE A 73 -4.04 0.64 -6.64
C ILE A 73 -4.63 1.52 -7.74
N GLU A 74 -4.61 1.04 -8.98
CA GLU A 74 -5.24 1.72 -10.12
C GLU A 74 -6.66 1.20 -10.38
N ASN A 75 -6.90 -0.08 -10.08
CA ASN A 75 -8.22 -0.69 -10.19
C ASN A 75 -8.37 -1.85 -9.19
N ILE A 76 -9.61 -2.25 -8.88
CA ILE A 76 -9.91 -3.34 -7.95
C ILE A 76 -10.96 -4.25 -8.57
N GLU A 77 -10.60 -5.50 -8.81
CA GLU A 77 -11.54 -6.55 -9.17
C GLU A 77 -12.02 -7.25 -7.90
N ARG A 78 -13.33 -7.53 -7.83
CA ARG A 78 -13.99 -8.14 -6.66
C ARG A 78 -14.75 -9.38 -7.11
N GLU A 79 -14.35 -10.54 -6.61
CA GLU A 79 -14.95 -11.86 -6.88
C GLU A 79 -15.58 -12.47 -5.63
#